data_AF-A0A3M2B8J3-F1
#
_entry.id   AF-A0A3M2B8J3-F1
#
_cell.length_a   1.000
_cell.length_b   1.000
_cell.length_c   1.000
_cell.angle_alpha   90.00
_cell.angle_beta   90.00
_cell.angle_gamma   90.00
#
_symmetry.space_group_name_H-M   'P 1'
#
loop_
_entity.id
_entity.type
_entity.pdbx_description
1 polymer ?
#
loop_
_entity_poly.entity_id
_entity_poly.type
_entity_poly.pdbx_seq_one_letter_code
_entity_poly.pdbx_strand_id
1 'polypeptide(L)'
;MRAKEPRVRDDRDLRALLERIDGRGYGAYRDLKGPWVVQGLALSVDHVQGDPFAAPSRVSVVLSPEQAGLDSALLASEARRIGVASFLARAFAAAARARTGGGPARRNDGGTTGGHDDRAPVAGREGSGRSGEIAMVEPGQEVLPQTAVQVHPDGSVEARFTVGLPARGRRILGRAALALLGQDVPALVEGALVAR
;
A
#
# COMPACT_ATOMS: atom_id res chain seq x y z
N MET A 1 35.12 12.16 0.21
CA MET A 1 34.33 11.19 -0.57
C MET A 1 32.87 11.59 -0.48
N ARG A 2 32.26 12.15 -1.54
CA ARG A 2 30.81 12.38 -1.56
C ARG A 2 30.12 11.02 -1.71
N ALA A 3 29.26 10.65 -0.75
CA ALA A 3 28.39 9.49 -0.92
C ALA A 3 27.61 9.67 -2.23
N LYS A 4 27.66 8.67 -3.10
CA LYS A 4 26.91 8.66 -4.36
C LYS A 4 25.43 8.69 -3.96
N GLU A 5 24.75 9.81 -4.21
CA GLU A 5 23.32 9.92 -3.96
C GLU A 5 22.64 8.72 -4.63
N PRO A 6 21.88 7.90 -3.88
CA PRO A 6 21.28 6.71 -4.44
C PRO A 6 20.34 7.14 -5.56
N ARG A 7 20.52 6.55 -6.74
CA ARG A 7 19.62 6.76 -7.88
C ARG A 7 18.19 6.45 -7.41
N VAL A 8 17.31 7.45 -7.52
CA VAL A 8 15.88 7.28 -7.28
C VAL A 8 15.35 6.28 -8.31
N ARG A 9 14.75 5.19 -7.84
CA ARG A 9 14.20 4.13 -8.69
C ARG A 9 12.76 4.48 -9.04
N ASP A 10 12.39 4.34 -10.31
CA ASP A 10 11.08 4.77 -10.82
C ASP A 10 10.17 3.60 -11.25
N ASP A 11 9.03 3.89 -11.89
CA ASP A 11 8.10 2.91 -12.46
C ASP A 11 8.77 1.92 -13.43
N ARG A 12 9.77 2.37 -14.20
CA ARG A 12 10.48 1.51 -15.17
C ARG A 12 11.41 0.56 -14.42
N ASP A 13 12.12 1.07 -13.42
CA ASP A 13 12.98 0.25 -12.56
C ASP A 13 12.14 -0.78 -11.77
N LEU A 14 10.96 -0.40 -11.27
CA LEU A 14 10.04 -1.29 -10.57
C LEU A 14 9.55 -2.42 -11.48
N ARG A 15 9.10 -2.08 -12.71
CA ARG A 15 8.69 -3.05 -13.72
C ARG A 15 9.82 -4.01 -14.06
N ALA A 16 10.99 -3.49 -14.41
CA ALA A 16 12.16 -4.30 -14.77
C ALA A 16 12.58 -5.24 -13.61
N LEU A 17 12.51 -4.75 -12.37
CA LEU A 17 12.77 -5.56 -11.19
C LEU A 17 11.76 -6.71 -11.07
N LEU A 18 10.47 -6.40 -11.12
CA LEU A 18 9.39 -7.36 -10.89
C LEU A 18 9.30 -8.42 -12.01
N GLU A 19 9.56 -8.03 -13.26
CA GLU A 19 9.70 -8.97 -14.38
C GLU A 19 10.91 -9.89 -14.21
N ARG A 20 12.05 -9.36 -13.75
CA ARG A 20 13.27 -10.14 -13.51
C ARG A 20 13.13 -11.16 -12.37
N ILE A 21 12.34 -10.85 -11.34
CA ILE A 21 12.17 -11.75 -10.18
C ILE A 21 10.93 -12.64 -10.29
N ASP A 22 10.14 -12.50 -11.37
CA ASP A 22 8.97 -13.35 -11.60
C ASP A 22 9.33 -14.83 -11.61
N GLY A 23 8.54 -15.66 -10.93
CA GLY A 23 8.80 -17.09 -10.78
C GLY A 23 10.05 -17.46 -9.96
N ARG A 24 10.83 -16.48 -9.45
CA ARG A 24 11.96 -16.77 -8.54
C ARG A 24 11.47 -17.08 -7.13
N GLY A 25 12.38 -17.55 -6.28
CA GLY A 25 12.09 -17.78 -4.87
C GLY A 25 11.76 -16.48 -4.14
N TYR A 26 10.85 -16.56 -3.17
CA TYR A 26 10.27 -15.42 -2.45
C TYR A 26 11.29 -14.41 -1.89
N GLY A 27 12.45 -14.90 -1.44
CA GLY A 27 13.52 -14.05 -0.88
C GLY A 27 14.09 -13.03 -1.86
N ALA A 28 13.80 -13.14 -3.17
CA ALA A 28 14.17 -12.14 -4.18
C ALA A 28 13.39 -10.83 -4.01
N TYR A 29 12.24 -10.81 -3.31
CA TYR A 29 11.55 -9.57 -2.98
C TYR A 29 12.37 -8.62 -2.11
N ARG A 30 13.46 -9.08 -1.46
CA ARG A 30 14.36 -8.19 -0.69
C ARG A 30 14.96 -7.07 -1.55
N ASP A 31 15.06 -7.27 -2.86
CA ASP A 31 15.50 -6.26 -3.82
C ASP A 31 14.52 -5.06 -3.92
N LEU A 32 13.26 -5.23 -3.47
CA LEU A 32 12.28 -4.14 -3.39
C LEU A 32 12.61 -3.13 -2.29
N LYS A 33 13.41 -3.49 -1.27
CA LYS A 33 13.62 -2.63 -0.10
C LYS A 33 14.15 -1.24 -0.49
N GLY A 34 13.67 -0.20 0.18
CA GLY A 34 14.12 1.18 0.01
C GLY A 34 13.16 2.05 -0.82
N PRO A 35 13.60 3.27 -1.20
CA PRO A 35 12.75 4.26 -1.83
C PRO A 35 12.50 3.96 -3.32
N TRP A 36 11.36 4.46 -3.78
CA TRP A 36 10.82 4.40 -5.14
C TRP A 36 10.00 5.67 -5.43
N VAL A 37 9.97 6.07 -6.69
CA VAL A 37 8.95 6.97 -7.22
C VAL A 37 8.04 6.14 -8.11
N VAL A 38 6.77 6.06 -7.74
CA VAL A 38 5.79 5.25 -8.48
C VAL A 38 4.59 6.13 -8.78
N GLN A 39 4.29 6.34 -10.06
CA GLN A 39 3.29 7.31 -10.50
C GLN A 39 3.47 8.70 -9.86
N GLY A 40 4.72 9.13 -9.65
CA GLY A 40 5.04 10.41 -9.02
C GLY A 40 4.91 10.44 -7.48
N LEU A 41 4.49 9.35 -6.85
CA LEU A 41 4.43 9.22 -5.38
C LEU A 41 5.76 8.72 -4.82
N ALA A 42 6.24 9.33 -3.74
CA ALA A 42 7.43 8.88 -3.03
C ALA A 42 7.07 7.69 -2.11
N LEU A 43 7.22 6.47 -2.64
CA LEU A 43 6.94 5.22 -1.95
C LEU A 43 8.24 4.63 -1.37
N SER A 44 8.18 4.01 -0.19
CA SER A 44 9.29 3.23 0.36
C SER A 44 8.82 1.86 0.82
N VAL A 45 9.57 0.82 0.46
CA VAL A 45 9.40 -0.53 1.02
C VAL A 45 10.35 -0.66 2.21
N ASP A 46 9.84 -0.45 3.41
CA ASP A 46 10.64 -0.35 4.63
C ASP A 46 11.07 -1.73 5.14
N HIS A 47 10.18 -2.70 5.00
CA HIS A 47 10.43 -4.09 5.37
C HIS A 47 9.72 -5.03 4.41
N VAL A 48 10.45 -6.03 3.91
CA VAL A 48 9.92 -7.10 3.07
C VAL A 48 9.70 -8.33 3.92
N GLN A 49 8.51 -8.92 3.82
CA GLN A 49 8.17 -10.14 4.55
C GLN A 49 9.11 -11.31 4.20
N GLY A 50 9.42 -12.16 5.17
CA GLY A 50 10.39 -13.26 4.99
C GLY A 50 9.87 -14.40 4.10
N ASP A 51 8.55 -14.60 4.08
CA ASP A 51 7.84 -15.59 3.29
C ASP A 51 6.35 -15.15 3.09
N PRO A 52 5.59 -15.78 2.18
CA PRO A 52 4.21 -15.38 1.87
C PRO A 52 3.19 -15.47 3.02
N PHE A 53 3.53 -16.16 4.10
CA PHE A 53 2.66 -16.40 5.26
C PHE A 53 3.03 -15.53 6.47
N ALA A 54 4.17 -14.82 6.41
CA ALA A 54 4.63 -13.94 7.47
C ALA A 54 3.77 -12.66 7.63
N ALA A 55 4.14 -11.80 8.58
CA ALA A 55 3.67 -10.40 8.63
C ALA A 55 3.86 -9.74 7.24
N PRO A 56 2.90 -8.99 6.69
CA PRO A 56 3.04 -8.45 5.34
C PRO A 56 4.14 -7.39 5.31
N SER A 57 4.54 -7.02 4.10
CA SER A 57 5.61 -6.04 3.90
C SER A 57 5.15 -4.67 4.37
N ARG A 58 6.02 -3.93 5.08
CA ARG A 58 5.73 -2.57 5.52
C ARG A 58 6.13 -1.58 4.44
N VAL A 59 5.20 -0.69 4.12
CA VAL A 59 5.33 0.32 3.08
C VAL A 59 4.96 1.67 3.67
N SER A 60 5.68 2.70 3.25
CA SER A 60 5.35 4.09 3.55
C SER A 60 5.22 4.89 2.25
N VAL A 61 4.43 5.95 2.31
CA VAL A 61 4.34 6.96 1.25
C VAL A 61 4.44 8.34 1.87
N VAL A 62 5.15 9.24 1.20
CA VAL A 62 5.21 10.66 1.56
C VAL A 62 4.60 11.48 0.42
N LEU A 63 3.63 12.32 0.77
CA LEU A 63 3.03 13.30 -0.12
C LEU A 63 3.58 14.68 0.23
N SER A 64 4.00 15.43 -0.80
CA SER A 64 4.29 16.85 -0.63
C SER A 64 3.01 17.64 -0.30
N PRO A 65 3.11 18.87 0.22
CA PRO A 65 1.93 19.72 0.45
C PRO A 65 1.08 19.91 -0.81
N GLU A 66 1.71 20.07 -1.98
CA GLU A 66 1.04 20.22 -3.27
C GLU A 66 0.30 18.95 -3.68
N GLN A 67 0.87 17.77 -3.39
CA GLN A 67 0.22 16.50 -3.67
C GLN A 67 -0.93 16.22 -2.71
N ALA A 68 -0.77 16.54 -1.43
CA ALA A 68 -1.79 16.28 -0.41
C ALA A 68 -2.99 17.24 -0.55
N GLY A 69 -2.76 18.49 -0.96
CA GLY A 69 -3.81 19.48 -1.22
C GLY A 69 -4.58 19.92 0.03
N LEU A 70 -4.01 19.72 1.23
CA LEU A 70 -4.69 20.04 2.48
C LEU A 70 -4.76 21.55 2.72
N ASP A 71 -5.95 22.06 3.04
CA ASP A 71 -6.10 23.45 3.45
C ASP A 71 -5.36 23.72 4.77
N SER A 72 -4.47 24.72 4.75
CA SER A 72 -3.74 25.21 5.92
C SER A 72 -4.63 25.51 7.14
N ALA A 73 -5.90 25.90 6.95
CA ALA A 73 -6.85 26.12 8.03
C ALA A 73 -7.18 24.83 8.81
N LEU A 74 -7.12 23.67 8.15
CA LEU A 74 -7.26 22.35 8.78
C LEU A 74 -6.01 21.95 9.59
N LEU A 75 -4.89 22.66 9.39
CA LEU A 75 -3.59 22.32 9.99
C LEU A 75 -3.13 23.31 11.07
N ALA A 76 -3.95 24.35 11.31
CA ALA A 76 -3.65 25.49 12.18
C ALA A 76 -3.30 25.13 13.63
N SER A 77 -3.75 23.97 14.14
CA SER A 77 -3.39 23.48 15.46
C SER A 77 -3.02 22.01 15.44
N GLU A 78 -2.27 21.57 16.44
CA GLU A 78 -1.90 20.16 16.59
C GLU A 78 -3.12 19.25 16.69
N ALA A 79 -4.13 19.63 17.47
CA ALA A 79 -5.37 18.86 17.60
C ALA A 79 -6.08 18.69 16.24
N ARG A 80 -6.10 19.73 15.40
CA ARG A 80 -6.69 19.61 14.06
C ARG A 80 -5.87 18.67 13.17
N ARG A 81 -4.53 18.77 13.19
CA ARG A 81 -3.66 17.85 12.44
C ARG A 81 -3.85 16.39 12.87
N ILE A 82 -3.97 16.12 14.17
CA ILE A 82 -4.26 14.77 14.69
C ILE A 82 -5.64 14.29 14.20
N GLY A 83 -6.63 15.18 14.20
CA GLY A 83 -7.96 14.90 13.64
C GLY A 83 -7.91 14.54 12.15
N VAL A 84 -7.21 15.35 11.35
CA VAL A 84 -7.02 15.09 9.90
C VAL A 84 -6.27 13.78 9.70
N ALA A 85 -5.17 13.54 10.40
CA ALA A 85 -4.41 12.29 10.33
C ALA A 85 -5.30 11.07 10.65
N SER A 86 -6.12 11.16 11.69
CA SER A 86 -7.06 10.09 12.06
C SER A 86 -8.13 9.88 10.98
N PHE A 87 -8.67 10.95 10.40
CA PHE A 87 -9.62 10.88 9.31
C PHE A 87 -9.03 10.20 8.08
N LEU A 88 -7.84 10.64 7.63
CA LEU A 88 -7.14 10.07 6.47
C LEU A 88 -6.81 8.59 6.69
N ALA A 89 -6.38 8.21 7.89
CA ALA A 89 -6.10 6.81 8.22
C ALA A 89 -7.36 5.92 8.10
N ARG A 90 -8.52 6.40 8.58
CA ARG A 90 -9.79 5.70 8.41
C ARG A 90 -10.22 5.64 6.95
N ALA A 91 -10.09 6.74 6.21
CA ALA A 91 -10.44 6.78 4.80
C ALA A 91 -9.62 5.76 4.00
N PHE A 92 -8.31 5.70 4.25
CA PHE A 92 -7.42 4.70 3.65
C PHE A 92 -7.83 3.28 4.03
N ALA A 93 -8.06 3.01 5.33
CA ALA A 93 -8.44 1.68 5.81
C ALA A 93 -9.79 1.22 5.21
N ALA A 94 -10.76 2.13 5.10
CA ALA A 94 -12.05 1.86 4.45
C ALA A 94 -11.89 1.56 2.96
N ALA A 95 -11.13 2.38 2.23
CA ALA A 95 -10.85 2.16 0.82
C ALA A 95 -10.12 0.84 0.58
N ALA A 96 -9.14 0.50 1.43
CA ALA A 96 -8.39 -0.75 1.35
C ALA A 96 -9.29 -1.97 1.55
N ARG A 97 -10.23 -1.92 2.51
CA ARG A 97 -11.22 -2.99 2.73
C ARG A 97 -12.18 -3.15 1.56
N ALA A 98 -12.65 -2.03 0.99
CA ALA A 98 -13.53 -2.05 -0.17
C ALA A 98 -12.85 -2.70 -1.39
N ARG A 99 -11.54 -2.47 -1.58
CA ARG A 99 -10.75 -3.15 -2.62
C ARG A 99 -10.48 -4.62 -2.32
N THR A 100 -10.24 -4.95 -1.05
CA THR A 100 -9.91 -6.31 -0.61
C THR A 100 -11.15 -7.21 -0.49
N GLY A 101 -12.32 -6.78 -0.97
CA GLY A 101 -13.66 -7.34 -0.79
C GLY A 101 -13.95 -8.80 -1.22
N GLY A 102 -13.06 -9.75 -0.95
CA GLY A 102 -13.43 -11.00 -0.29
C GLY A 102 -13.08 -10.88 1.20
N GLY A 103 -14.09 -10.85 2.07
CA GLY A 103 -14.01 -10.56 3.51
C GLY A 103 -13.03 -11.43 4.34
N PRO A 104 -13.05 -11.34 5.69
CA PRO A 104 -12.20 -12.19 6.53
C PRO A 104 -12.43 -13.64 6.12
N ALA A 105 -11.35 -14.34 5.78
CA ALA A 105 -11.33 -15.67 5.18
C ALA A 105 -12.55 -16.49 5.64
N ARG A 106 -13.57 -16.62 4.76
CA ARG A 106 -14.61 -17.60 5.00
C ARG A 106 -13.88 -18.93 5.15
N ARG A 107 -14.07 -19.58 6.29
CA ARG A 107 -13.74 -21.00 6.45
C ARG A 107 -14.41 -21.68 5.25
N ASN A 108 -13.68 -22.54 4.55
CA ASN A 108 -14.27 -23.32 3.47
C ASN A 108 -15.18 -24.38 4.09
N ASP A 109 -16.42 -24.02 4.40
CA ASP A 109 -17.55 -24.94 4.52
C ASP A 109 -18.29 -24.90 3.17
N GLY A 110 -18.19 -26.00 2.43
CA GLY A 110 -18.58 -26.11 1.04
C GLY A 110 -20.04 -25.72 0.74
N GLY A 111 -20.23 -25.04 -0.39
CA GLY A 111 -21.55 -24.76 -0.94
C GLY A 111 -21.46 -24.03 -2.29
N THR A 112 -21.79 -24.73 -3.36
CA THR A 112 -21.84 -24.23 -4.74
C THR A 112 -23.05 -23.31 -4.94
N THR A 113 -22.85 -22.17 -5.60
CA THR A 113 -23.79 -21.41 -6.49
C THR A 113 -23.04 -20.11 -6.86
N GLY A 114 -22.83 -19.70 -8.11
CA GLY A 114 -23.68 -19.79 -9.29
C GLY A 114 -24.29 -18.41 -9.55
N GLY A 115 -23.52 -17.46 -10.11
CA GLY A 115 -24.00 -16.12 -10.49
C GLY A 115 -23.07 -15.46 -11.50
N HIS A 116 -23.57 -15.22 -12.72
CA HIS A 116 -22.93 -14.42 -13.76
C HIS A 116 -23.14 -12.93 -13.44
N ASP A 117 -22.06 -12.20 -13.21
CA ASP A 117 -22.06 -10.72 -13.16
C ASP A 117 -20.99 -10.24 -14.15
N ASP A 118 -21.42 -9.58 -15.24
CA ASP A 118 -20.61 -9.11 -16.38
C ASP A 118 -19.78 -7.85 -16.04
N ARG A 119 -19.09 -7.87 -14.90
CA ARG A 119 -18.03 -6.90 -14.60
C ARG A 119 -16.68 -7.55 -14.85
N ALA A 120 -15.81 -6.83 -15.59
CA ALA A 120 -14.43 -7.25 -15.80
C ALA A 120 -13.79 -7.69 -14.47
N PRO A 121 -13.10 -8.84 -14.43
CA PRO A 121 -12.67 -9.45 -13.18
C PRO A 121 -11.72 -8.48 -12.47
N VAL A 122 -12.13 -7.99 -11.30
CA VAL A 122 -11.21 -7.40 -10.34
C VAL A 122 -10.21 -8.49 -10.03
N ALA A 123 -8.93 -8.25 -10.34
CA ALA A 123 -7.85 -9.23 -10.22
C ALA A 123 -8.02 -10.04 -8.93
N GLY A 124 -8.54 -11.26 -9.09
CA GLY A 124 -8.80 -12.14 -7.97
C GLY A 124 -7.49 -12.38 -7.22
N ARG A 125 -7.58 -12.83 -5.97
CA ARG A 125 -6.42 -13.14 -5.10
C ARG A 125 -5.55 -14.22 -5.76
N GLU A 126 -4.71 -13.84 -6.71
CA GLU A 126 -3.77 -14.73 -7.36
C GLU A 126 -2.60 -14.91 -6.39
N GLY A 127 -2.68 -15.94 -5.56
CA GLY A 127 -1.59 -16.34 -4.70
C GLY A 127 -2.00 -17.00 -3.39
N SER A 128 -1.00 -17.44 -2.64
CA SER A 128 -1.13 -18.01 -1.30
C SER A 128 -1.02 -16.92 -0.22
N GLY A 129 -1.61 -17.19 0.95
CA GLY A 129 -1.49 -16.31 2.12
C GLY A 129 -2.23 -14.99 1.94
N ARG A 130 -1.56 -13.88 2.27
CA ARG A 130 -2.10 -12.51 2.18
C ARG A 130 -1.86 -11.83 0.83
N SER A 131 -1.66 -12.60 -0.23
CA SER A 131 -1.40 -12.07 -1.58
C SER A 131 -2.47 -11.05 -2.00
N GLY A 132 -2.03 -9.85 -2.34
CA GLY A 132 -2.89 -8.74 -2.78
C GLY A 132 -3.53 -7.94 -1.64
N GLU A 133 -3.25 -8.25 -0.37
CA GLU A 133 -3.78 -7.46 0.76
C GLU A 133 -3.08 -6.10 0.84
N ILE A 134 -3.87 -5.04 0.98
CA ILE A 134 -3.41 -3.73 1.44
C ILE A 134 -4.15 -3.44 2.74
N ALA A 135 -3.43 -3.09 3.80
CA ALA A 135 -4.05 -2.79 5.09
C ALA A 135 -3.31 -1.67 5.83
N MET A 136 -4.05 -0.89 6.60
CA MET A 136 -3.50 0.14 7.49
C MET A 136 -4.01 -0.11 8.91
N VAL A 137 -3.20 0.25 9.90
CA VAL A 137 -3.67 0.28 11.29
C VAL A 137 -4.77 1.33 11.40
N GLU A 138 -5.98 0.90 11.73
CA GLU A 138 -7.11 1.81 11.86
C GLU A 138 -7.18 2.39 13.27
N PRO A 139 -7.37 3.72 13.41
CA PRO A 139 -7.58 4.34 14.70
C PRO A 139 -8.85 3.81 15.39
N GLY A 140 -8.78 3.58 16.71
CA GLY A 140 -9.97 3.32 17.55
C GLY A 140 -10.87 4.56 17.67
N GLN A 141 -11.97 4.52 18.44
CA GLN A 141 -12.89 5.68 18.55
C GLN A 141 -12.21 6.98 19.07
N GLU A 142 -11.08 6.83 19.75
CA GLU A 142 -10.26 7.93 20.25
C GLU A 142 -9.38 8.55 19.16
N VAL A 143 -9.24 9.87 19.19
CA VAL A 143 -8.38 10.65 18.27
C VAL A 143 -7.06 10.95 18.98
N LEU A 144 -6.06 10.11 18.74
CA LEU A 144 -4.74 10.18 19.38
C LEU A 144 -3.63 10.39 18.34
N PRO A 145 -2.48 10.97 18.73
CA PRO A 145 -1.28 10.93 17.91
C PRO A 145 -0.93 9.49 17.55
N GLN A 146 -0.76 9.21 16.25
CA GLN A 146 -0.46 7.86 15.76
C GLN A 146 0.55 7.88 14.63
N THR A 147 1.09 6.71 14.31
CA THR A 147 2.14 6.54 13.28
C THR A 147 1.60 6.04 11.95
N ALA A 148 0.32 5.65 11.87
CA ALA A 148 -0.30 5.16 10.63
C ALA A 148 -0.42 6.27 9.58
N VAL A 149 -0.78 7.48 10.01
CA VAL A 149 -0.73 8.70 9.20
C VAL A 149 -0.21 9.83 10.08
N GLN A 150 0.72 10.62 9.54
CA GLN A 150 1.24 11.83 10.14
C GLN A 150 1.01 13.00 9.18
N VAL A 151 0.47 14.09 9.71
CA VAL A 151 0.23 15.32 8.95
C VAL A 151 1.08 16.42 9.58
N HIS A 152 1.95 17.01 8.77
CA HIS A 152 2.90 18.02 9.21
C HIS A 152 2.33 19.43 9.08
N PRO A 153 2.88 20.43 9.79
CA PRO A 153 2.41 21.82 9.72
C PRO A 153 2.50 22.44 8.33
N ASP A 154 3.41 21.97 7.48
CA ASP A 154 3.59 22.43 6.10
C ASP A 154 2.57 21.84 5.11
N GLY A 155 1.74 20.88 5.55
CA GLY A 155 0.77 20.18 4.70
C GLY A 155 1.27 18.86 4.13
N SER A 156 2.51 18.47 4.37
CA SER A 156 3.00 17.15 3.96
C SER A 156 2.35 16.03 4.78
N VAL A 157 2.16 14.87 4.13
CA VAL A 157 1.50 13.70 4.72
C VAL A 157 2.41 12.50 4.58
N GLU A 158 2.70 11.82 5.68
CA GLU A 158 3.33 10.50 5.69
C GLU A 158 2.27 9.45 6.08
N ALA A 159 2.12 8.40 5.28
CA ALA A 159 1.25 7.28 5.59
C ALA A 159 2.01 5.95 5.58
N ARG A 160 1.74 5.10 6.57
CA ARG A 160 2.36 3.79 6.77
C ARG A 160 1.31 2.69 6.75
N PHE A 161 1.54 1.69 5.91
CA PHE A 161 0.60 0.59 5.70
C PHE A 161 1.36 -0.70 5.38
N THR A 162 0.61 -1.80 5.25
CA THR A 162 1.15 -3.10 4.92
C THR A 162 0.62 -3.58 3.57
N VAL A 163 1.46 -4.33 2.87
CA VAL A 163 1.16 -4.92 1.57
C VAL A 163 1.57 -6.39 1.56
N GLY A 164 0.62 -7.25 1.22
CA GLY A 164 0.84 -8.68 1.01
C GLY A 164 1.34 -8.96 -0.40
N LEU A 165 2.68 -9.02 -0.55
CA LEU A 165 3.33 -9.27 -1.84
C LEU A 165 2.90 -10.62 -2.46
N PRO A 166 2.40 -10.62 -3.72
CA PRO A 166 1.87 -11.80 -4.38
C PRO A 166 2.87 -12.94 -4.58
N ALA A 167 2.43 -14.17 -4.30
CA ALA A 167 3.23 -15.37 -4.56
C ALA A 167 2.35 -16.63 -4.68
N ARG A 168 2.80 -17.62 -5.46
CA ARG A 168 2.21 -18.96 -5.51
C ARG A 168 3.12 -19.94 -4.76
N GLY A 169 2.76 -20.26 -3.52
CA GLY A 169 3.71 -20.90 -2.60
C GLY A 169 4.93 -19.99 -2.41
N ARG A 170 6.15 -20.52 -2.51
CA ARG A 170 7.39 -19.72 -2.36
C ARG A 170 7.86 -19.06 -3.66
N ARG A 171 7.03 -19.03 -4.71
CA ARG A 171 7.38 -18.47 -6.03
C ARG A 171 6.70 -17.12 -6.23
N ILE A 172 7.48 -16.12 -6.59
CA ILE A 172 6.99 -14.75 -6.80
C ILE A 172 6.05 -14.70 -8.01
N LEU A 173 4.95 -13.95 -7.86
CA LEU A 173 4.06 -13.56 -8.97
C LEU A 173 4.35 -12.10 -9.34
N GLY A 174 5.35 -11.88 -10.18
CA GLY A 174 5.89 -10.55 -10.51
C GLY A 174 4.88 -9.65 -11.21
N ARG A 175 4.07 -10.20 -12.12
CA ARG A 175 2.99 -9.46 -12.80
C ARG A 175 1.93 -8.96 -11.81
N ALA A 176 1.49 -9.82 -10.90
CA ALA A 176 0.54 -9.45 -9.86
C ALA A 176 1.13 -8.43 -8.89
N ALA A 177 2.41 -8.56 -8.53
CA ALA A 177 3.12 -7.59 -7.71
C ALA A 177 3.24 -6.22 -8.39
N LEU A 178 3.39 -6.20 -9.72
CA LEU A 178 3.46 -4.97 -10.49
C LEU A 178 2.10 -4.27 -10.58
N ALA A 179 1.01 -5.02 -10.76
CA ALA A 179 -0.33 -4.47 -10.66
C ALA A 179 -0.57 -3.87 -9.26
N LEU A 180 -0.20 -4.60 -8.21
CA LEU A 180 -0.37 -4.18 -6.83
C LEU A 180 0.42 -2.91 -6.49
N LEU A 181 1.75 -2.92 -6.65
CA LEU A 181 2.60 -1.81 -6.25
C LEU A 181 2.60 -0.67 -7.26
N GLY A 182 2.44 -0.97 -8.55
CA GLY A 182 2.51 0.00 -9.64
C GLY A 182 1.18 0.66 -9.98
N GLN A 183 0.03 0.11 -9.55
CA GLN A 183 -1.30 0.64 -9.90
C GLN A 183 -2.24 0.70 -8.69
N ASP A 184 -2.43 -0.41 -7.98
CA ASP A 184 -3.43 -0.49 -6.90
C ASP A 184 -3.07 0.39 -5.70
N VAL A 185 -1.81 0.35 -5.27
CA VAL A 185 -1.29 1.17 -4.16
C VAL A 185 -1.36 2.66 -4.51
N PRO A 186 -0.82 3.14 -5.66
CA PRO A 186 -0.96 4.54 -6.07
C PRO A 186 -2.42 5.01 -6.13
N ALA A 187 -3.30 4.24 -6.79
CA ALA A 187 -4.71 4.62 -6.92
C ALA A 187 -5.42 4.73 -5.56
N LEU A 188 -5.06 3.86 -4.61
CA LEU A 188 -5.63 3.90 -3.27
C LEU A 188 -5.08 5.09 -2.44
N VAL A 189 -3.78 5.40 -2.58
CA VAL A 189 -3.19 6.59 -1.97
C VAL A 189 -3.86 7.85 -2.48
N GLU A 190 -3.99 8.01 -3.81
CA GLU A 190 -4.65 9.16 -4.42
C GLU A 190 -6.13 9.26 -4.05
N GLY A 191 -6.83 8.14 -3.94
CA GLY A 191 -8.25 8.12 -3.59
C GLY A 191 -8.55 8.44 -2.12
N ALA A 192 -7.59 8.21 -1.21
CA ALA A 192 -7.83 8.29 0.23
C ALA A 192 -7.04 9.39 0.96
N LEU A 193 -5.88 9.80 0.44
CA LEU A 193 -4.95 10.70 1.13
C LEU A 193 -4.80 12.07 0.47
N VAL A 194 -5.33 12.25 -0.74
CA VAL A 194 -5.29 13.51 -1.49
C VAL A 194 -6.63 14.22 -1.36
N ALA A 195 -6.62 15.48 -0.95
CA ALA A 195 -7.79 16.35 -0.98
C ALA A 195 -8.03 16.81 -2.43
N ARG A 196 -9.27 16.67 -2.89
CA ARG A 196 -9.75 17.12 -4.21
C ARG A 196 -10.81 18.19 -4.04
#